data_AF-A0A935MKB8-F1
#
_entry.id   AF-A0A935MKB8-F1
#
_cell.length_a   1.000
_cell.length_b   1.000
_cell.length_c   1.000
_cell.angle_alpha   90.00
_cell.angle_beta   90.00
_cell.angle_gamma   90.00
#
_symmetry.space_group_name_H-M   'P 1'
#
loop_
_entity.id
_entity.type
_entity.pdbx_description
1 polymer ?
#
loop_
_entity_poly.entity_id
_entity_poly.type
_entity_poly.pdbx_seq_one_letter_code
_entity_poly.pdbx_strand_id
1 'polypeptide(L)'
;MSNIPNYLKVYRKRSPLQQEDMLSISGLQDVSSISRYEKGQREPTKEILLVYHYIFDTPMEHFFILESQVMLPRLIERIKERIRELEKEDQITLKNTSKIKFLEQAIIRLKNIKTI
;
A
#
# COMPACT_ATOMS: atom_id res chain seq x y z
N MET A 1 14.62 20.85 -0.58
CA MET A 1 13.47 20.12 -1.17
C MET A 1 13.81 18.65 -1.13
N SER A 2 13.10 17.88 -0.31
CA SER A 2 13.30 16.43 -0.21
C SER A 2 13.06 15.81 -1.59
N ASN A 3 14.11 15.22 -2.13
CA ASN A 3 14.16 14.67 -3.49
C ASN A 3 13.52 13.27 -3.54
N ILE A 4 12.40 13.09 -2.82
CA ILE A 4 11.66 11.82 -2.83
C ILE A 4 10.89 11.80 -4.16
N PRO A 5 11.19 10.85 -5.07
CA PRO A 5 10.48 10.76 -6.32
C PRO A 5 9.00 10.51 -6.04
N ASN A 6 8.13 11.38 -6.57
CA ASN A 6 6.70 11.12 -6.52
C ASN A 6 6.40 9.88 -7.37
N TYR A 7 5.95 8.80 -6.72
CA TYR A 7 5.75 7.51 -7.36
C TYR A 7 4.78 7.58 -8.54
N LEU A 8 3.74 8.45 -8.49
CA LEU A 8 2.83 8.65 -9.62
C LEU A 8 3.59 9.12 -10.86
N LYS A 9 4.42 10.16 -10.71
CA LYS A 9 5.23 10.68 -11.81
C LYS A 9 6.18 9.63 -12.37
N VAL A 10 6.79 8.83 -11.48
CA VAL A 10 7.73 7.77 -11.87
C VAL A 10 7.04 6.71 -12.72
N TYR A 11 5.88 6.19 -12.29
CA TYR A 11 5.15 5.18 -13.06
C TYR A 11 4.71 5.71 -14.42
N ARG A 12 4.10 6.90 -14.46
CA ARG A 12 3.68 7.48 -15.74
C ARG A 12 4.85 7.71 -16.68
N LYS A 13 5.97 8.27 -16.20
CA LYS A 13 7.15 8.55 -17.04
C LYS A 13 7.88 7.31 -17.55
N ARG A 14 7.64 6.13 -16.96
CA ARG A 14 8.11 4.83 -17.46
C ARG A 14 7.19 4.21 -18.51
N SER A 15 6.09 4.88 -18.82
CA SER A 15 5.11 4.50 -19.84
C SER A 15 5.09 5.54 -20.98
N PRO A 16 4.43 5.25 -22.11
CA PRO A 16 4.21 6.24 -23.16
C PRO A 16 3.16 7.31 -22.80
N LEU A 17 2.48 7.22 -21.65
CA LEU A 17 1.37 8.09 -21.28
C LEU A 17 1.81 9.50 -20.84
N GLN A 18 1.08 10.49 -21.34
CA GLN A 18 1.17 11.90 -20.96
C GLN A 18 0.20 12.23 -19.81
N GLN A 19 0.27 13.45 -19.26
CA GLN A 19 -0.66 13.84 -18.20
C GLN A 19 -2.09 13.98 -18.74
N GLU A 20 -2.20 14.33 -20.01
CA GLU A 20 -3.41 14.45 -20.81
C GLU A 20 -4.09 13.09 -21.00
N ASP A 21 -3.32 12.02 -21.24
CA ASP A 21 -3.85 10.67 -21.29
C ASP A 21 -4.44 10.28 -19.93
N MET A 22 -3.72 10.56 -18.84
CA MET A 22 -4.19 10.31 -17.49
C MET A 22 -5.45 11.13 -17.15
N LEU A 23 -5.61 12.34 -17.69
CA LEU A 23 -6.83 13.13 -17.54
C LEU A 23 -8.03 12.41 -18.16
N SER A 24 -7.86 11.91 -19.39
CA SER A 24 -8.94 11.26 -20.14
C SER A 24 -9.51 10.02 -19.45
N ILE A 25 -8.70 9.32 -18.63
CA ILE A 25 -9.09 8.06 -17.97
C ILE A 25 -9.39 8.21 -16.48
N SER A 26 -8.98 9.30 -15.83
CA SER A 26 -9.09 9.45 -14.37
C SER A 26 -10.40 10.05 -13.88
N GLY A 27 -11.28 10.50 -14.79
CA GLY A 27 -12.53 11.19 -14.43
C GLY A 27 -12.32 12.61 -13.89
N LEU A 28 -11.08 13.10 -13.85
CA LEU A 28 -10.77 14.48 -13.49
C LEU A 28 -11.20 15.45 -14.59
N GLN A 29 -11.48 16.69 -14.21
CA GLN A 29 -11.85 17.75 -15.17
C GLN A 29 -10.66 18.61 -15.61
N ASP A 30 -9.50 18.49 -14.97
CA ASP A 30 -8.37 19.39 -15.19
C ASP A 30 -7.01 18.69 -15.04
N VAL A 31 -6.19 18.76 -16.09
CA VAL A 31 -4.82 18.23 -16.15
C VAL A 31 -3.91 18.84 -15.09
N SER A 32 -4.18 20.08 -14.66
CA SER A 32 -3.41 20.74 -13.61
C SER A 32 -3.51 20.00 -12.27
N SER A 33 -4.60 19.25 -12.04
CA SER A 33 -4.73 18.37 -10.87
C SER A 33 -3.73 17.23 -10.91
N ILE A 34 -3.56 16.58 -12.06
CA ILE A 34 -2.55 15.52 -12.27
C ILE A 34 -1.15 16.09 -12.08
N SER A 35 -0.87 17.26 -12.65
CA SER A 35 0.41 17.94 -12.48
C SER A 35 0.72 18.22 -11.00
N ARG A 36 -0.25 18.72 -10.23
CA ARG A 36 -0.10 18.97 -8.79
C ARG A 36 0.14 17.67 -8.01
N TYR A 37 -0.59 16.61 -8.33
CA TYR A 37 -0.39 15.29 -7.72
C TYR A 37 1.01 14.76 -8.00
N GLU A 38 1.47 14.76 -9.25
CA GLU A 38 2.79 14.26 -9.66
C GLU A 38 3.96 15.10 -9.13
N LYS A 39 3.72 16.36 -8.78
CA LYS A 39 4.71 17.25 -8.17
C LYS A 39 4.69 17.18 -6.63
N GLY A 40 3.78 16.42 -6.03
CA GLY A 40 3.60 16.40 -4.57
C GLY A 40 3.08 17.72 -4.01
N GLN A 41 2.50 18.59 -4.85
CA GLN A 41 1.91 19.86 -4.43
C GLN A 41 0.51 19.67 -3.84
N ARG A 42 -0.10 18.51 -4.09
CA ARG A 42 -1.39 18.09 -3.56
C ARG A 42 -1.36 16.59 -3.32
N GLU A 43 -1.99 16.14 -2.24
CA GLU A 43 -2.19 14.72 -1.98
C GLU A 43 -3.20 14.12 -2.99
N PRO A 44 -2.84 13.02 -3.67
CA PRO A 44 -3.76 12.29 -4.54
C PRO A 44 -4.95 11.73 -3.76
N THR A 45 -6.13 11.71 -4.39
CA THR A 45 -7.29 11.01 -3.80
C THR A 45 -7.09 9.49 -3.93
N LYS A 46 -7.82 8.71 -3.13
CA LYS A 46 -7.81 7.24 -3.24
C LYS A 46 -8.16 6.76 -4.65
N GLU A 47 -9.11 7.43 -5.29
CA GLU A 47 -9.52 7.15 -6.67
C GLU A 47 -8.34 7.31 -7.65
N ILE A 48 -7.57 8.39 -7.53
CA ILE A 48 -6.39 8.60 -8.38
C ILE A 48 -5.31 7.56 -8.11
N LEU A 49 -5.08 7.19 -6.85
CA LEU A 49 -4.13 6.12 -6.54
C LEU A 49 -4.57 4.77 -7.14
N LEU A 50 -5.87 4.47 -7.11
CA LEU A 50 -6.43 3.27 -7.75
C LEU A 50 -6.29 3.32 -9.27
N VAL A 51 -6.52 4.48 -9.91
CA VAL A 51 -6.27 4.64 -11.35
C VAL A 51 -4.81 4.31 -11.69
N TYR A 52 -3.85 4.86 -10.94
CA TYR A 52 -2.43 4.54 -11.19
C TYR A 52 -2.11 3.08 -10.88
N HIS A 53 -2.67 2.49 -9.81
CA HIS A 53 -2.54 1.06 -9.49
C HIS A 53 -2.96 0.19 -10.67
N TYR A 54 -4.15 0.39 -11.21
CA TYR A 54 -4.72 -0.44 -12.27
C TYR A 54 -4.07 -0.21 -13.63
N ILE A 55 -3.71 1.04 -13.96
CA ILE A 55 -3.12 1.37 -15.26
C ILE A 55 -1.65 0.92 -15.36
N PHE A 56 -0.89 1.01 -14.27
CA PHE A 56 0.54 0.71 -14.26
C PHE A 56 0.91 -0.62 -13.62
N ASP A 57 -0.08 -1.43 -13.23
CA ASP A 57 0.10 -2.72 -12.55
C ASP A 57 1.08 -2.59 -11.35
N THR A 58 0.90 -1.53 -10.57
CA THR A 58 1.79 -1.21 -9.44
C THR A 58 1.10 -1.55 -8.12
N PRO A 59 1.77 -2.26 -7.19
CA PRO A 59 1.28 -2.44 -5.83
C PRO A 59 0.90 -1.11 -5.16
N MET A 60 -0.22 -1.10 -4.43
CA MET A 60 -0.74 0.10 -3.78
C MET A 60 0.22 0.62 -2.70
N GLU A 61 0.96 -0.28 -2.08
CA GLU A 61 1.99 -0.03 -1.06
C GLU A 61 3.10 0.87 -1.61
N HIS A 62 3.34 0.87 -2.92
CA HIS A 62 4.34 1.73 -3.53
C HIS A 62 4.01 3.21 -3.40
N PHE A 63 2.73 3.58 -3.28
CA PHE A 63 2.34 4.96 -3.01
C PHE A 63 2.56 5.37 -1.56
N PHE A 64 2.82 4.41 -0.68
CA PHE A 64 2.92 4.58 0.77
C PHE A 64 4.16 3.87 1.32
N ILE A 65 5.30 3.94 0.62
CA ILE A 65 6.49 3.16 0.97
C ILE A 65 6.99 3.50 2.37
N LEU A 66 7.04 4.79 2.74
CA LEU A 66 7.51 5.22 4.05
C LEU A 66 6.56 4.76 5.16
N GLU A 67 5.26 4.91 4.93
CA GLU A 67 4.22 4.47 5.85
C GLU A 67 4.25 2.94 5.99
N SER A 68 4.43 2.23 4.89
CA SER A 68 4.49 0.76 4.85
C SER A 68 5.71 0.23 5.58
N GLN A 69 6.89 0.86 5.39
CA GLN A 69 8.13 0.51 6.11
C GLN A 69 7.98 0.66 7.63
N VAL A 70 7.24 1.67 8.09
CA VAL A 70 6.97 1.89 9.53
C VAL A 70 5.85 0.98 10.03
N MET A 71 4.80 0.76 9.23
CA MET A 71 3.60 0.04 9.62
C MET A 71 3.83 -1.47 9.68
N LEU A 72 4.53 -2.07 8.70
CA LEU A 72 4.68 -3.52 8.58
C LEU A 72 5.32 -4.17 9.83
N PRO A 73 6.46 -3.68 10.38
CA PRO A 73 7.03 -4.26 11.59
C PRO A 73 6.07 -4.17 12.78
N ARG A 74 5.37 -3.03 12.94
CA ARG A 74 4.40 -2.82 14.02
C ARG A 74 3.19 -3.75 13.89
N LEU A 75 2.72 -3.98 12.67
CA LEU A 75 1.63 -4.91 12.40
C LEU A 75 2.04 -6.34 12.74
N ILE A 76 3.24 -6.77 12.36
CA ILE A 76 3.76 -8.10 12.70
C ILE A 76 3.82 -8.29 14.23
N GLU A 77 4.33 -7.31 14.97
CA GLU A 77 4.38 -7.41 16.45
C GLU A 77 2.99 -7.49 17.07
N ARG A 78 2.03 -6.67 16.62
CA ARG A 78 0.63 -6.76 17.09
C ARG A 78 0.00 -8.11 16.79
N ILE A 79 0.29 -8.70 15.63
CA ILE A 79 -0.21 -10.04 15.29
C ILE A 79 0.39 -11.09 16.24
N LYS A 80 1.69 -11.01 16.54
CA LYS A 80 2.34 -11.91 17.51
C LYS A 80 1.75 -11.77 18.91
N GLU A 81 1.51 -10.55 19.37
CA GLU A 81 0.85 -10.28 20.64
C GLU A 81 -0.54 -10.93 20.68
N ARG A 82 -1.32 -10.77 19.61
CA ARG A 82 -2.65 -11.39 19.54
C ARG A 82 -2.60 -12.92 19.52
N ILE A 83 -1.61 -13.53 18.85
CA ILE A 83 -1.41 -14.99 18.89
C ILE A 83 -1.16 -15.44 20.34
N ARG A 84 -0.26 -14.77 21.07
CA ARG A 84 0.04 -15.10 22.48
C ARG A 84 -1.20 -15.01 23.38
N GLU A 85 -2.06 -14.04 23.14
CA GLU A 85 -3.33 -13.91 23.87
C GLU A 85 -4.28 -15.07 23.56
N LEU A 86 -4.44 -15.42 22.28
CA LEU A 86 -5.28 -16.54 21.84
C LEU A 86 -4.77 -17.88 22.40
N GLU A 87 -3.46 -18.09 22.44
CA GLU A 87 -2.84 -19.29 23.04
C GLU A 87 -3.10 -19.39 24.54
N LYS A 88 -3.10 -18.25 25.26
CA LYS A 88 -3.47 -18.22 26.69
C LYS A 88 -4.95 -18.54 26.89
N GLU A 89 -5.83 -18.02 26.05
CA GLU A 89 -7.27 -18.31 26.07
C GLU A 89 -7.57 -19.79 25.73
N ASP A 90 -6.72 -20.42 24.92
CA ASP A 90 -6.87 -21.80 24.43
C ASP A 90 -6.20 -22.86 25.31
N GLN A 91 -5.62 -22.50 26.47
CA GLN A 91 -5.00 -23.46 27.39
C GLN A 91 -5.95 -24.59 27.83
N ILE A 92 -7.27 -24.34 27.78
CA ILE A 92 -8.32 -25.30 28.18
C ILE A 92 -9.18 -25.73 26.97
N THR A 93 -9.23 -24.95 25.89
CA THR A 93 -10.12 -25.20 24.73
C THR A 93 -9.36 -25.01 23.42
N LEU A 94 -9.66 -25.78 22.37
CA LEU A 94 -9.02 -25.61 21.04
C LEU A 94 -9.75 -24.64 20.10
N LYS A 95 -10.54 -23.70 20.65
CA LYS A 95 -11.50 -22.89 19.89
C LYS A 95 -10.85 -21.87 18.94
N ASN A 96 -9.62 -21.45 19.21
CA ASN A 96 -8.91 -20.42 18.44
C ASN A 96 -7.84 -21.00 17.50
N THR A 97 -7.69 -22.33 17.40
CA THR A 97 -6.67 -22.97 16.54
C THR A 97 -6.68 -22.45 15.10
N SER A 98 -7.86 -22.30 14.47
CA SER A 98 -7.97 -21.78 13.10
C SER A 98 -7.56 -20.31 12.99
N LYS A 99 -7.82 -19.50 14.03
CA LYS A 99 -7.43 -18.08 14.05
C LYS A 99 -5.92 -17.94 14.17
N ILE A 100 -5.31 -18.71 15.08
CA ILE A 100 -3.85 -18.74 15.27
C ILE A 100 -3.17 -19.11 13.95
N LYS A 101 -3.58 -20.22 13.33
CA LYS A 101 -3.04 -20.65 12.02
C LYS A 101 -3.16 -19.57 10.95
N PHE A 102 -4.29 -18.89 10.87
CA PHE A 102 -4.47 -17.80 9.90
C PHE A 102 -3.50 -16.64 10.13
N LEU A 103 -3.32 -16.24 11.39
CA LEU A 103 -2.41 -15.16 11.78
C LEU A 103 -0.93 -15.52 11.57
N GLU A 104 -0.54 -16.76 11.84
CA GLU A 104 0.80 -17.27 11.51
C GLU A 104 1.06 -17.19 10.00
N GLN A 105 0.10 -17.63 9.18
CA GLN A 105 0.19 -17.53 7.73
C GLN A 105 0.24 -16.06 7.27
N ALA A 106 -0.46 -15.15 7.95
CA ALA A 106 -0.36 -13.72 7.67
C ALA A 106 1.05 -13.19 7.94
N ILE A 107 1.69 -13.56 9.05
CA ILE A 107 3.09 -13.19 9.33
C ILE A 107 4.02 -13.67 8.23
N ILE A 108 3.85 -14.91 7.75
CA ILE A 108 4.67 -15.46 6.65
C ILE A 108 4.51 -14.61 5.39
N ARG A 109 3.26 -14.29 5.00
CA ARG A 109 3.00 -13.43 3.83
C ARG A 109 3.63 -12.05 4.00
N LEU A 110 3.46 -11.41 5.16
CA LEU A 110 3.97 -10.06 5.44
C LEU A 110 5.51 -10.00 5.41
N LYS A 111 6.20 -11.04 5.90
CA LYS A 111 7.67 -11.13 5.83
C LYS A 111 8.21 -11.32 4.42
N ASN A 112 7.39 -11.88 3.53
CA ASN A 112 7.74 -12.14 2.13
C ASN A 112 7.37 -10.99 1.20
N ILE A 113 6.77 -9.91 1.71
CA ILE A 113 6.60 -8.68 0.95
C ILE A 113 8.01 -8.16 0.63
N LYS A 114 8.40 -8.23 -0.65
CA LYS A 114 9.64 -7.62 -1.12
C LYS A 114 9.49 -6.11 -0.95
N THR A 115 10.15 -5.54 0.04
CA THR A 115 10.42 -4.11 0.07
C THR A 115 11.39 -3.84 -1.09
N ILE A 116 10.95 -3.04 -2.07
CA ILE A 116 11.80 -2.57 -3.18
C ILE A 116 12.95 -1.74 -2.64
#